data_AF-A0A127K0Q1-F1
#
_entry.id   AF-A0A127K0Q1-F1
#
_cell.length_a   1.000
_cell.length_b   1.000
_cell.length_c   1.000
_cell.angle_alpha   90.00
_cell.angle_beta   90.00
_cell.angle_gamma   90.00
#
_symmetry.space_group_name_H-M   'P 1'
#
loop_
_entity.id
_entity.type
_entity.pdbx_description
1 polymer ?
#
loop_
_entity_poly.entity_id
_entity_poly.type
_entity_poly.pdbx_seq_one_letter_code
_entity_poly.pdbx_strand_id
1 'polypeptide(L)'
;MQRLLALIPVALLGACAVSPTPQYDMRFGEAVNQAKQQMTANPNPAPVQAAIGMDGKAAAEAHGRYQDSFKAPPPVVNVINIGGSVGGGN
;
A
#
# COMPACT_ATOMS: atom_id res chain seq x y z
N MET A 1 9.13 -20.70 -56.42
CA MET A 1 9.75 -19.44 -55.95
C MET A 1 9.06 -18.86 -54.71
N GLN A 2 7.74 -18.96 -54.55
CA GLN A 2 7.00 -18.48 -53.35
C GLN A 2 7.49 -19.03 -52.00
N ARG A 3 7.98 -20.28 -51.95
CA ARG A 3 8.46 -20.92 -50.70
C ARG A 3 9.80 -20.37 -50.19
N LEU A 4 10.63 -19.81 -51.07
CA LEU A 4 11.91 -19.19 -50.69
C LEU A 4 11.69 -17.79 -50.10
N LEU A 5 10.63 -17.10 -50.51
CA LEU A 5 10.31 -15.75 -50.03
C LEU A 5 9.88 -15.74 -48.55
N ALA A 6 9.30 -16.84 -48.07
CA ALA A 6 8.88 -17.01 -46.68
C ALA A 6 10.04 -17.34 -45.71
N LEU A 7 11.20 -17.75 -46.21
CA LEU A 7 12.37 -18.11 -45.40
C LEU A 7 13.20 -16.90 -44.97
N ILE A 8 13.13 -15.79 -45.72
CA ILE A 8 13.86 -14.55 -45.45
C ILE A 8 13.49 -13.94 -44.10
N PRO A 9 12.20 -13.70 -43.76
CA PRO A 9 11.85 -13.16 -42.45
C PRO A 9 12.24 -14.11 -41.30
N VAL A 10 12.09 -15.42 -41.49
CA VAL A 10 12.46 -16.42 -40.46
C VAL A 10 13.96 -16.39 -40.17
N ALA A 11 14.80 -16.23 -41.19
CA ALA A 11 16.26 -16.11 -41.02
C ALA A 11 16.66 -14.81 -40.31
N LEU A 12 15.96 -13.71 -40.57
CA LEU A 12 16.18 -12.42 -39.90
C LEU A 12 15.81 -12.46 -38.40
N LEU A 13 14.73 -13.15 -38.03
CA LEU A 13 14.36 -13.32 -36.62
C LEU A 13 15.25 -14.34 -35.87
N GLY A 14 15.69 -15.40 -36.55
CA GLY A 14 16.58 -16.42 -35.97
C GLY A 14 17.97 -15.90 -35.62
N ALA A 15 18.46 -14.88 -36.32
CA ALA A 15 19.76 -14.27 -36.08
C ALA A 15 19.87 -13.62 -34.68
N CYS A 16 18.78 -13.11 -34.12
CA CYS A 16 18.75 -12.55 -32.76
C CYS A 16 18.69 -13.62 -31.65
N ALA A 17 18.22 -14.83 -31.97
CA ALA A 17 18.03 -15.91 -31.00
C ALA A 17 19.21 -16.88 -30.91
N VAL A 18 20.04 -16.95 -31.96
CA VAL A 18 21.14 -17.93 -32.08
C VAL A 18 22.51 -17.35 -31.71
N SER A 19 22.68 -16.03 -31.76
CA SER A 19 23.94 -15.40 -31.37
C SER A 19 24.09 -15.37 -29.85
N PRO A 20 25.09 -16.03 -29.25
CA PRO A 20 25.45 -15.76 -27.85
C PRO A 20 25.75 -14.27 -27.74
N THR A 21 25.22 -13.61 -26.71
CA THR A 21 25.35 -12.16 -26.51
C THR A 21 26.41 -11.91 -25.46
N PRO A 22 27.72 -12.06 -25.75
CA PRO A 22 28.73 -12.23 -24.72
C PRO A 22 28.85 -10.95 -23.87
N GLN A 23 28.65 -9.79 -24.50
CA GLN A 23 28.65 -8.50 -23.83
C GLN A 23 27.43 -8.29 -22.91
N TYR A 24 26.26 -8.82 -23.25
CA TYR A 24 25.08 -8.75 -22.39
C TYR A 24 25.16 -9.77 -21.27
N ASP A 25 25.55 -11.00 -21.58
CA ASP A 25 25.60 -12.11 -20.62
C ASP A 25 26.66 -11.84 -19.54
N MET A 26 27.81 -11.26 -19.92
CA MET A 26 28.85 -10.84 -18.96
C MET A 26 28.41 -9.70 -18.04
N ARG A 27 27.50 -8.82 -18.51
CA ARG A 27 27.09 -7.61 -17.78
C ARG A 27 25.71 -7.72 -17.15
N PHE A 28 25.02 -8.84 -17.32
CA PHE A 28 23.69 -9.07 -16.79
C PHE A 28 23.64 -8.83 -15.27
N GLY A 29 24.66 -9.31 -14.54
CA GLY A 29 24.77 -9.09 -13.10
C GLY A 29 24.93 -7.61 -12.71
N GLU A 30 25.64 -6.81 -13.51
CA GLU A 30 25.74 -5.36 -13.29
C GLU A 30 24.39 -4.68 -13.52
N ALA A 31 23.69 -5.02 -14.62
CA ALA A 31 22.39 -4.46 -14.94
C ALA A 31 21.35 -4.75 -13.85
N VAL A 32 21.33 -5.98 -13.31
CA VAL A 32 20.46 -6.36 -12.19
C VAL A 32 20.82 -5.59 -10.92
N ASN A 33 22.11 -5.44 -10.61
CA ASN A 33 22.52 -4.66 -9.44
C ASN A 33 22.18 -3.18 -9.56
N GLN A 34 22.31 -2.58 -10.76
CA GLN A 34 21.88 -1.21 -11.03
C GLN A 34 20.37 -1.05 -10.87
N ALA A 35 19.57 -1.95 -11.45
CA ALA A 35 18.13 -1.93 -11.30
C ALA A 35 17.71 -2.06 -9.83
N LYS A 36 18.35 -2.97 -9.08
CA LYS A 36 18.13 -3.14 -7.65
C LYS A 36 18.44 -1.86 -6.86
N GLN A 37 19.55 -1.18 -7.17
CA GLN A 37 19.88 0.10 -6.53
C GLN A 37 18.83 1.18 -6.83
N GLN A 38 18.32 1.25 -8.07
CA GLN A 38 17.27 2.20 -8.46
C GLN A 38 15.93 1.90 -7.79
N MET A 39 15.62 0.63 -7.53
CA MET A 39 14.38 0.20 -6.84
C MET A 39 14.49 0.29 -5.31
N THR A 40 15.71 0.38 -4.77
CA THR A 40 15.91 0.44 -3.32
C THR A 40 15.65 1.87 -2.83
N ALA A 41 14.48 2.08 -2.21
CA ALA A 41 14.06 3.40 -1.72
C ALA A 41 15.01 4.01 -0.68
N ASN A 42 15.66 3.17 0.14
CA ASN A 42 16.63 3.63 1.13
C ASN A 42 17.76 2.59 1.29
N PRO A 43 18.89 2.75 0.56
CA PRO A 43 20.00 1.80 0.59
C PRO A 43 20.79 1.79 1.90
N ASN A 44 20.68 2.86 2.71
CA ASN A 44 21.33 2.95 4.02
C ASN A 44 20.36 3.59 5.02
N PRO A 45 19.38 2.82 5.54
CA PRO A 45 18.44 3.36 6.51
C PRO A 45 19.18 3.77 7.77
N ALA A 46 18.94 5.00 8.22
CA ALA A 46 19.34 5.42 9.55
C ALA A 46 18.75 4.43 10.60
N PRO A 47 19.42 4.24 11.75
CA PRO A 47 18.85 3.46 12.84
C PRO A 47 17.45 3.97 13.14
N VAL A 48 16.47 3.06 13.07
CA VAL A 48 15.06 3.38 13.22
C VAL A 48 14.89 4.05 14.59
N GLN A 49 14.44 5.31 14.62
CA GLN A 49 13.93 5.88 15.86
C GLN A 49 12.86 4.92 16.38
N ALA A 50 12.97 4.51 17.65
CA ALA A 50 11.96 3.68 18.28
C ALA A 50 10.59 4.25 17.93
N ALA A 51 9.71 3.41 17.36
CA ALA A 51 8.41 3.86 16.90
C ALA A 51 7.77 4.68 18.02
N ILE A 52 7.33 5.91 17.72
CA ILE A 52 6.51 6.71 18.62
C ILE A 52 5.10 6.08 18.60
N GLY A 53 5.03 4.85 19.08
CA GLY A 53 3.81 4.08 19.24
C GLY A 53 3.29 4.22 20.66
N MET A 54 2.04 3.83 20.85
CA MET A 54 1.47 3.68 22.18
C MET A 54 2.07 2.46 22.88
N ASP A 55 2.34 2.56 24.18
CA ASP A 55 2.74 1.40 24.97
C ASP A 55 1.57 0.39 25.10
N GLY A 56 1.90 -0.87 25.42
CA GLY A 56 0.89 -1.93 25.47
C GLY A 56 -0.20 -1.72 26.53
N LYS A 57 0.10 -1.01 27.62
CA LYS A 57 -0.87 -0.70 28.67
C LYS A 57 -1.82 0.41 28.22
N ALA A 58 -1.29 1.48 27.65
CA ALA A 58 -2.06 2.53 27.01
C ALA A 58 -2.96 1.97 25.90
N ALA A 59 -2.47 0.99 25.12
CA ALA A 59 -3.28 0.30 24.11
C ALA A 59 -4.43 -0.50 24.72
N ALA A 60 -4.16 -1.28 25.76
CA ALA A 60 -5.19 -2.06 26.46
C ALA A 60 -6.27 -1.15 27.07
N GLU A 61 -5.87 -0.07 27.74
CA GLU A 61 -6.78 0.90 28.34
C GLU A 61 -7.62 1.65 27.30
N ALA A 62 -7.00 2.09 26.19
CA ALA A 62 -7.71 2.75 25.10
C ALA A 62 -8.80 1.83 24.51
N HIS A 63 -8.46 0.55 24.32
CA HIS A 63 -9.40 -0.44 23.80
C HIS A 63 -10.53 -0.73 24.80
N GLY A 64 -10.22 -0.83 26.11
CA GLY A 64 -11.22 -1.00 27.16
C GLY A 64 -12.20 0.16 27.22
N ARG A 65 -11.70 1.40 27.24
CA ARG A 65 -12.56 2.60 27.28
C ARG A 65 -13.43 2.75 26.04
N TYR A 66 -12.91 2.37 24.88
CA TYR A 66 -13.70 2.32 23.65
C TYR A 66 -14.89 1.36 23.81
N GLN A 67 -14.64 0.12 24.25
CA GLN A 67 -15.70 -0.86 24.47
C GLN A 67 -16.70 -0.40 25.55
N ASP A 68 -16.22 0.14 26.66
CA ASP A 68 -17.07 0.58 27.77
C ASP A 68 -17.97 1.76 27.39
N SER A 69 -17.54 2.61 26.45
CA SER A 69 -18.36 3.73 25.96
C SER A 69 -19.66 3.28 25.29
N PHE A 70 -19.73 2.04 24.80
CA PHE A 70 -20.95 1.46 24.23
C PHE A 70 -21.83 0.72 25.25
N LYS A 71 -21.33 0.51 26.47
CA LYS A 71 -22.10 -0.18 27.53
C LYS A 71 -23.00 0.76 28.31
N ALA A 72 -22.61 2.03 28.42
CA ALA A 72 -23.40 3.03 29.12
C ALA A 72 -24.60 3.45 28.26
N PRO A 73 -25.85 3.36 28.77
CA PRO A 73 -27.01 3.94 28.09
C PRO A 73 -26.79 5.44 27.87
N PRO A 74 -27.17 6.01 26.72
CA PRO A 74 -27.12 7.46 26.51
C PRO A 74 -27.87 8.16 27.64
N PRO A 75 -27.29 9.19 28.28
CA PRO A 75 -27.97 9.92 29.33
C PRO A 75 -29.27 10.50 28.76
N VAL A 76 -30.35 10.40 29.55
CA VAL A 76 -31.66 10.91 29.16
C VAL A 76 -31.53 12.43 29.01
N VAL A 77 -31.51 12.90 27.77
CA VAL A 77 -31.53 14.34 27.49
C VAL A 77 -32.96 14.83 27.71
N ASN A 78 -33.21 15.50 28.83
CA ASN A 78 -34.48 16.16 29.07
C ASN A 78 -34.60 17.35 28.11
N VAL A 79 -35.33 17.16 27.02
CA VAL A 79 -35.64 18.23 26.07
C VAL A 79 -36.67 19.15 26.72
N ILE A 80 -36.29 20.39 27.00
CA ILE A 80 -37.19 21.42 27.51
C ILE A 80 -37.96 22.01 26.31
N ASN A 81 -39.20 21.56 26.12
CA ASN A 81 -40.10 22.07 25.09
C ASN A 81 -40.70 23.43 25.51
N ILE A 82 -39.95 24.51 25.31
CA ILE A 82 -40.48 25.89 25.44
C ILE A 82 -41.32 26.16 24.18
N GLY A 83 -42.62 25.88 24.24
CA GLY A 83 -43.54 26.14 23.12
C GLY A 83 -44.83 25.30 23.08
N GLY A 84 -45.06 24.38 24.04
CA GLY A 84 -46.30 23.61 24.12
C GLY A 84 -47.48 24.43 24.63
N SER A 85 -48.22 25.03 23.69
CA SER A 85 -49.57 25.62 23.81
C SER A 85 -49.91 26.34 25.14
N VAL A 86 -49.76 27.65 25.12
CA VAL A 86 -50.76 28.58 25.67
C VAL A 86 -52.13 28.20 25.09
N GLY A 87 -53.09 27.80 25.92
CA GLY A 87 -54.45 27.55 25.45
C GLY A 87 -55.38 26.95 26.50
N GLY A 88 -56.13 27.81 27.20
CA GLY A 88 -57.36 27.44 27.88
C GLY A 88 -57.42 27.78 29.37
N GLY A 89 -57.52 29.08 29.67
CA GLY A 89 -58.09 29.53 30.93
C GLY A 89 -59.62 29.49 30.88
N ASN A 90 -60.22 29.25 32.06
CA ASN A 90 -61.65 29.14 32.42
C ASN A 90 -62.35 27.84 32.04
#